data_AF-A0A318E382-F1
#
_entry.id   AF-A0A318E382-F1
#
_cell.length_a   1.000
_cell.length_b   1.000
_cell.length_c   1.000
_cell.angle_alpha   90.00
_cell.angle_beta   90.00
_cell.angle_gamma   90.00
#
_symmetry.space_group_name_H-M   'P 1'
#
loop_
_entity.id
_entity.type
_entity.pdbx_description
1 polymer ?
#
loop_
_entity_poly.entity_id
_entity_poly.type
_entity_poly.pdbx_seq_one_letter_code
_entity_poly.pdbx_strand_id
1 'polypeptide(L)' 'MKKRFTDEQIIGFLKQAAAGAPIKELCRKHGFSDASFYLWRKRFG' A
#
# COMPACT_ATOMS: atom_id res chain seq x y z
N MET A 1 -5.04 -16.22 11.26
CA MET A 1 -4.30 -14.93 11.15
C MET A 1 -5.20 -13.91 10.47
N LYS A 2 -5.51 -12.79 11.13
CA LYS A 2 -6.30 -11.70 10.52
C LYS A 2 -5.34 -10.82 9.72
N LYS A 3 -5.50 -10.71 8.40
CA LYS A 3 -4.72 -9.76 7.60
C LYS A 3 -5.03 -8.35 8.11
N ARG A 4 -3.98 -7.54 8.32
CA ARG A 4 -4.10 -6.15 8.82
C ARG A 4 -4.79 -5.21 7.81
N PHE A 5 -4.66 -5.52 6.52
CA PHE A 5 -5.28 -4.78 5.42
C PHE A 5 -6.01 -5.76 4.50
N THR A 6 -7.16 -5.34 3.97
CA THR A 6 -7.88 -6.08 2.91
C THR A 6 -7.22 -5.85 1.55
N ASP A 7 -7.48 -6.75 0.60
CA ASP A 7 -6.94 -6.62 -0.75
C ASP A 7 -7.46 -5.33 -1.43
N GLU A 8 -8.70 -4.91 -1.16
CA GLU A 8 -9.26 -3.62 -1.61
C GLU A 8 -8.52 -2.41 -1.05
N GLN A 9 -8.17 -2.43 0.25
CA GLN A 9 -7.39 -1.36 0.88
C GLN A 9 -6.00 -1.26 0.24
N ILE A 10 -5.36 -2.41 0.00
CA ILE A 10 -4.06 -2.50 -0.64
C ILE A 10 -4.11 -1.92 -2.07
N ILE A 11 -5.10 -2.31 -2.87
CA ILE A 11 -5.30 -1.76 -4.22
C ILE A 11 -5.54 -0.24 -4.15
N GLY A 12 -6.28 0.24 -3.15
CA GLY A 12 -6.47 1.67 -2.89
C GLY A 12 -5.17 2.42 -2.61
N PHE A 13 -4.24 1.82 -1.86
CA PHE A 13 -2.91 2.42 -1.62
C PHE A 13 -2.06 2.46 -2.89
N LEU A 14 -2.07 1.38 -3.68
CA LEU A 14 -1.36 1.33 -4.96
C LEU A 14 -1.87 2.39 -5.94
N LYS A 15 -3.19 2.59 -6.03
CA LYS A 15 -3.81 3.62 -6.88
C LYS A 15 -3.44 5.04 -6.43
N GLN A 16 -3.41 5.31 -5.12
CA GLN A 16 -2.97 6.61 -4.59
C GLN A 16 -1.52 6.90 -4.97
N ALA A 17 -0.63 5.91 -4.84
CA ALA A 17 0.76 6.06 -5.27
C ALA A 17 0.89 6.26 -6.79
N ALA A 18 0.08 5.55 -7.60
CA ALA A 18 0.03 5.73 -9.04
C ALA A 18 -0.50 7.12 -9.46
N ALA A 19 -1.37 7.72 -8.64
CA ALA A 19 -1.85 9.09 -8.80
C ALA A 19 -0.83 10.16 -8.34
N GLY A 20 0.38 9.75 -7.94
CA GLY A 20 1.47 10.66 -7.55
C GLY A 20 1.63 10.87 -6.05
N ALA A 21 0.87 10.18 -5.19
CA ALA A 21 1.06 10.27 -3.75
C ALA A 21 2.43 9.69 -3.34
N PRO A 22 3.23 10.39 -2.50
CA PRO A 22 4.51 9.86 -2.03
C PRO A 22 4.32 8.59 -1.18
N ILE A 23 5.01 7.51 -1.55
CA ILE A 23 4.91 6.21 -0.83
C ILE A 23 5.24 6.38 0.65
N LYS A 24 6.27 7.16 0.99
CA LYS A 24 6.65 7.43 2.39
C LYS A 24 5.51 8.07 3.20
N GLU A 25 4.73 8.96 2.60
CA GLU A 25 3.57 9.55 3.27
C GLU A 25 2.45 8.53 3.44
N LEU A 26 2.18 7.70 2.42
CA LEU A 26 1.19 6.62 2.53
C LEU A 26 1.56 5.62 3.63
N CYS A 27 2.84 5.23 3.71
CA CYS A 27 3.38 4.37 4.75
C CYS A 27 3.17 4.97 6.15
N ARG A 28 3.48 6.26 6.33
CA ARG A 28 3.29 6.96 7.61
C ARG A 28 1.81 7.14 7.95
N LYS A 29 0.96 7.47 6.98
CA LYS A 29 -0.48 7.73 7.15
C LYS A 29 -1.27 6.47 7.47
N HIS A 30 -0.93 5.35 6.84
CA HIS A 30 -1.68 4.10 6.95
C HIS A 30 -0.99 3.05 7.83
N GLY A 31 0.25 3.28 8.26
CA GLY A 31 0.96 2.43 9.21
C GLY A 31 1.47 1.13 8.60
N PHE A 32 1.97 1.17 7.36
CA PHE A 32 2.67 0.07 6.71
C PHE A 32 4.08 0.49 6.29
N SER A 33 4.96 -0.47 6.02
CA SER A 33 6.33 -0.23 5.58
C SER A 33 6.45 -0.13 4.06
N ASP A 34 7.47 0.58 3.58
CA ASP A 34 7.81 0.63 2.15
C ASP A 34 7.95 -0.79 1.56
N ALA A 35 8.56 -1.72 2.32
CA ALA A 35 8.69 -3.12 1.93
C ALA A 35 7.34 -3.80 1.68
N SER A 36 6.34 -3.53 2.53
CA SER A 36 4.97 -4.05 2.35
C SER A 36 4.34 -3.49 1.07
N PHE A 37 4.55 -2.20 0.81
CA PHE A 37 4.04 -1.55 -0.39
C PHE A 37 4.60 -2.18 -1.67
N TYR A 38 5.92 -2.41 -1.75
CA TYR A 38 6.52 -3.03 -2.93
C TYR A 38 6.12 -4.50 -3.11
N LEU A 39 5.92 -5.24 -2.01
CA LEU A 39 5.36 -6.59 -2.07
C LEU A 39 3.95 -6.60 -2.67
N TRP A 40 3.11 -5.65 -2.25
CA TRP A 40 1.78 -5.48 -2.82
C TRP A 40 1.80 -5.05 -4.27
N ARG A 41 2.71 -4.14 -4.65
CA ARG A 41 2.90 -3.74 -6.04
C ARG A 41 3.29 -4.92 -6.93
N LYS A 42 4.10 -5.86 -6.43
CA LYS A 42 4.42 -7.11 -7.17
C LYS A 42 3.22 -8.05 -7.30
N ARG A 43 2.29 -8.03 -6.33
CA ARG A 43 1.15 -8.95 -6.25
C ARG A 43 -0.11 -8.45 -6.96
N PHE A 44 -0.37 -7.15 -6.90
CA PHE A 44 -1.61 -6.52 -7.37
C PHE A 44 -1.38 -5.37 -8.35
N GLY A 45 -0.14 -4.88 -8.47
CA GLY A 45 0.24 -3.82 -9.39
C GLY A 45 0.61 -4.34 -10.76
#